data_AF-G4HIU1-F1
#
_entry.id   AF-G4HIU1-F1
#
_cell.length_a   1.000
_cell.length_b   1.000
_cell.length_c   1.000
_cell.angle_alpha   90.00
_cell.angle_beta   90.00
_cell.angle_gamma   90.00
#
_symmetry.space_group_name_H-M   'P 1'
#
loop_
_entity.id
_entity.type
_entity.pdbx_description
1 polymer ?
#
loop_
_entity_poly.entity_id
_entity_poly.type
_entity_poly.pdbx_seq_one_letter_code
_entity_poly.pdbx_strand_id
1 'polypeptide(L)'
;MKRLLTITILCITTVLMAGCEKETGWATMQLLDEQIAEIRISAFENWDEMNGDTLLSLKEAKDVSVFEEAIRTTRKQPDDAKRTEPNYDVMVVYAQQSPVHAIRLWLGEEGQESVFSYAFKDWGEDVYVVPSKYTDRMRELILSEGN
;
A
#
# COMPACT_ATOMS: atom_id res chain seq x y z
N MET A 1 -20.89 -45.98 29.62
CA MET A 1 -21.64 -45.17 28.64
C MET A 1 -21.52 -43.66 28.89
N LYS A 2 -21.81 -43.14 30.09
CA LYS A 2 -21.72 -41.69 30.39
C LYS A 2 -20.33 -41.08 30.16
N ARG A 3 -19.25 -41.77 30.58
CA ARG A 3 -17.86 -41.31 30.41
C ARG A 3 -17.37 -41.31 28.95
N LEU A 4 -17.90 -42.20 28.10
CA LEU A 4 -17.60 -42.23 26.67
C LEU A 4 -18.31 -41.08 25.94
N LEU A 5 -19.56 -40.76 26.33
CA LEU A 5 -20.32 -39.64 25.77
C LEU A 5 -19.67 -38.27 26.08
N THR A 6 -19.06 -38.12 27.26
CA THR A 6 -18.38 -36.88 27.66
C THR A 6 -17.09 -36.64 26.86
N ILE A 7 -16.39 -37.69 26.45
CA ILE A 7 -15.16 -37.58 25.65
C ILE A 7 -15.48 -37.21 24.20
N THR A 8 -16.56 -37.76 23.63
CA THR A 8 -16.97 -37.45 22.25
C THR A 8 -17.45 -35.99 22.10
N ILE A 9 -18.09 -35.41 23.12
CA ILE A 9 -18.54 -34.00 23.10
C ILE A 9 -17.36 -33.02 23.22
N LEU A 10 -16.30 -33.39 23.95
CA LEU A 10 -15.11 -32.54 24.11
C LEU A 10 -14.24 -32.48 22.85
N CYS A 11 -14.24 -33.53 22.02
CA CYS A 11 -13.49 -33.54 20.77
C CYS A 11 -14.14 -32.72 19.64
N ILE A 12 -15.45 -32.44 19.72
CA ILE A 12 -16.17 -31.71 18.67
C ILE A 12 -16.01 -30.19 18.83
N THR A 13 -15.76 -29.70 20.04
CA THR A 13 -15.60 -28.26 20.29
C THR A 13 -14.22 -27.72 19.94
N THR A 14 -13.18 -28.56 19.85
CA THR A 14 -11.82 -28.12 19.50
C THR A 14 -11.62 -27.93 17.99
N VAL A 15 -12.43 -28.58 17.14
CA VAL A 15 -12.33 -28.46 15.67
C VAL A 15 -12.92 -27.14 15.16
N LEU A 16 -13.84 -26.54 15.91
CA LEU A 16 -14.49 -25.26 15.54
C LEU A 16 -13.61 -24.03 15.81
N MET A 17 -12.45 -24.20 16.46
CA MET A 17 -11.46 -23.13 16.65
C MET A 17 -10.23 -23.26 15.74
N ALA A 18 -10.35 -23.99 14.62
CA ALA A 18 -9.56 -23.63 13.45
C ALA A 18 -10.16 -22.34 12.86
N GLY A 19 -10.01 -21.22 13.59
CA GLY A 19 -10.08 -19.93 12.94
C GLY A 19 -9.06 -19.99 11.81
N CYS A 20 -9.49 -19.67 10.59
CA CYS A 20 -8.54 -19.39 9.52
C CYS A 20 -7.60 -18.30 10.05
N GLU A 21 -6.41 -18.68 10.51
CA GLU A 21 -5.25 -17.82 10.35
C GLU A 21 -5.23 -17.53 8.86
N LYS A 22 -5.77 -16.36 8.48
CA LYS A 22 -5.52 -15.79 7.16
C LYS A 22 -4.01 -15.79 7.05
N GLU A 23 -3.53 -16.58 6.11
CA GLU A 23 -2.13 -16.82 5.82
C GLU A 23 -1.32 -15.53 6.04
N THR A 24 -0.26 -15.62 6.82
CA THR A 24 0.79 -14.59 6.96
C THR A 24 1.64 -14.54 5.68
N GLY A 25 0.97 -14.39 4.54
CA GLY A 25 1.57 -14.28 3.22
C GLY A 25 0.85 -13.20 2.43
N TRP A 26 1.55 -12.09 2.17
CA TRP A 26 1.18 -11.10 1.15
C TRP A 26 0.00 -10.17 1.47
N ALA A 27 -0.03 -9.52 2.64
CA ALA A 27 -0.91 -8.36 2.79
C ALA A 27 -0.45 -7.27 1.79
N THR A 28 -1.35 -6.79 0.94
CA THR A 28 -1.10 -5.67 0.01
C THR A 28 -1.55 -4.36 0.64
N MET A 29 -1.04 -3.24 0.14
CA MET A 29 -1.54 -1.92 0.49
C MET A 29 -2.99 -1.80 0.02
N GLN A 30 -3.85 -1.31 0.91
CA GLN A 30 -5.29 -1.21 0.66
C GLN A 30 -5.62 0.19 0.15
N LEU A 31 -6.41 0.24 -0.92
CA LEU A 31 -7.11 1.42 -1.40
C LEU A 31 -8.60 1.27 -1.08
N LEU A 32 -9.35 2.39 -1.07
CA LEU A 32 -10.81 2.31 -1.05
C LEU A 32 -11.32 1.60 -2.31
N ASP A 33 -12.47 0.94 -2.18
CA ASP A 33 -13.20 0.37 -3.32
C ASP A 33 -14.01 1.45 -4.04
N GLU A 34 -13.30 2.50 -4.45
CA GLU A 34 -13.83 3.71 -5.06
C GLU A 34 -13.01 4.06 -6.29
N GLN A 35 -13.65 4.67 -7.29
CA GLN A 35 -12.97 5.11 -8.49
C GLN A 35 -11.95 6.20 -8.15
N ILE A 36 -10.69 5.99 -8.55
CA ILE A 36 -9.64 7.00 -8.46
C ILE A 36 -9.86 8.02 -9.58
N ALA A 37 -10.00 9.29 -9.23
CA ALA A 37 -10.15 10.38 -10.19
C ALA A 37 -8.81 11.02 -10.55
N GLU A 38 -7.89 11.08 -9.60
CA GLU A 38 -6.63 11.77 -9.78
C GLU A 38 -5.57 11.20 -8.84
N ILE A 39 -4.33 11.14 -9.32
CA ILE A 39 -3.15 10.90 -8.48
C ILE A 39 -2.28 12.13 -8.54
N ARG A 40 -2.02 12.73 -7.38
CA ARG A 40 -1.13 13.88 -7.25
C ARG A 40 0.18 13.43 -6.64
N ILE A 41 1.27 13.94 -7.19
CA ILE A 41 2.62 13.64 -6.74
C ILE A 41 3.30 14.97 -6.47
N SER A 42 3.89 15.09 -5.29
CA SER A 42 4.66 16.24 -4.85
C SER A 42 6.01 15.76 -4.30
N ALA A 43 6.99 16.66 -4.24
CA ALA A 43 8.25 16.35 -3.55
C ALA A 43 7.96 16.20 -2.06
N PHE A 44 8.63 15.24 -1.42
CA PHE A 44 8.59 15.16 0.04
C PHE A 44 9.28 16.39 0.65
N GLU A 45 8.66 16.99 1.68
CA GLU A 45 9.23 18.13 2.40
C GLU A 45 9.37 17.90 3.90
N ASN A 46 8.38 17.26 4.53
CA ASN A 46 8.39 17.02 5.97
C ASN A 46 7.50 15.83 6.36
N TRP A 47 7.64 15.37 7.61
CA TRP A 47 6.94 14.19 8.12
C TRP A 47 5.56 14.49 8.73
N ASP A 48 5.20 15.76 8.91
CA ASP A 48 4.00 16.16 9.64
C ASP A 48 2.78 16.27 8.72
N GLU A 49 2.99 16.67 7.47
CA GLU A 49 1.94 16.84 6.47
C GLU A 49 2.38 16.36 5.08
N MET A 50 1.39 16.16 4.20
CA MET A 50 1.66 15.91 2.78
C MET A 50 1.93 17.25 2.09
N ASN A 51 2.94 17.30 1.22
CA ASN A 51 3.20 18.49 0.44
C ASN A 51 2.04 18.75 -0.56
N GLY A 52 1.43 19.93 -0.47
CA GLY A 52 0.35 20.38 -1.34
C GLY A 52 0.81 20.87 -2.72
N ASP A 53 2.10 21.20 -2.87
CA ASP A 53 2.67 21.70 -4.12
C ASP A 53 2.86 20.53 -5.12
N THR A 54 1.80 20.29 -5.87
CA THR A 54 1.71 19.19 -6.83
C THR A 54 2.68 19.41 -7.99
N LEU A 55 3.64 18.50 -8.14
CA LEU A 55 4.56 18.43 -9.28
C LEU A 55 3.89 17.76 -10.49
N LEU A 56 3.16 16.68 -10.24
CA LEU A 56 2.51 15.89 -11.29
C LEU A 56 1.09 15.52 -10.87
N SER A 57 0.15 15.72 -11.80
CA SER A 57 -1.28 15.42 -11.63
C SER A 57 -1.71 14.46 -12.75
N LEU A 58 -1.92 13.19 -12.39
CA LEU A 58 -2.35 12.14 -13.30
C LEU A 58 -3.87 12.00 -13.24
N LYS A 59 -4.55 12.29 -14.35
CA LYS A 59 -6.01 12.19 -14.49
C LYS A 59 -6.45 11.22 -15.58
N GLU A 60 -5.57 10.94 -16.53
CA GLU A 60 -5.84 9.99 -17.59
C GLU A 60 -5.91 8.57 -17.02
N ALA A 61 -6.97 7.83 -17.37
CA ALA A 61 -7.23 6.51 -16.80
C ALA A 61 -6.05 5.53 -16.96
N LYS A 62 -5.31 5.63 -18.08
CA LYS A 62 -4.12 4.82 -18.32
C LYS A 62 -3.01 5.08 -17.29
N ASP A 63 -2.78 6.34 -16.93
CA ASP A 63 -1.67 6.74 -16.07
C ASP A 63 -2.06 6.54 -14.59
N VAL A 64 -3.32 6.80 -14.24
CA VAL A 64 -3.90 6.44 -12.94
C VAL A 64 -3.79 4.94 -12.70
N SER A 65 -4.07 4.11 -13.71
CA SER A 65 -4.02 2.64 -13.56
C SER A 65 -2.62 2.12 -13.24
N VAL A 66 -1.56 2.79 -13.70
CA VAL A 66 -0.17 2.38 -13.43
C VAL A 66 0.14 2.45 -11.93
N PHE A 67 -0.26 3.54 -11.28
CA PHE A 67 -0.07 3.71 -9.84
C PHE A 67 -1.04 2.83 -9.04
N GLU A 68 -2.28 2.69 -9.48
CA GLU A 68 -3.23 1.80 -8.83
C GLU A 68 -2.71 0.35 -8.81
N GLU A 69 -2.23 -0.15 -9.95
CA GLU A 69 -1.61 -1.47 -10.06
C GLU A 69 -0.40 -1.59 -9.13
N ALA A 70 0.48 -0.59 -9.10
CA ALA A 70 1.65 -0.59 -8.23
C ALA A 70 1.27 -0.66 -6.74
N ILE A 71 0.28 0.12 -6.30
CA ILE A 71 -0.19 0.11 -4.91
C ILE A 71 -0.80 -1.26 -4.56
N ARG A 72 -1.66 -1.80 -5.43
CA ARG A 72 -2.37 -3.06 -5.18
C ARG A 72 -1.48 -4.30 -5.26
N THR A 73 -0.31 -4.21 -5.89
CA THR A 73 0.64 -5.32 -6.04
C THR A 73 1.75 -5.31 -4.99
N THR A 74 1.69 -4.37 -4.04
CA THR A 74 2.68 -4.27 -2.99
C THR A 74 2.69 -5.47 -2.05
N ARG A 75 3.85 -5.73 -1.47
CA ARG A 75 4.02 -6.74 -0.42
C ARG A 75 4.35 -6.05 0.87
N LYS A 76 3.48 -6.20 1.86
CA LYS A 76 3.72 -5.72 3.22
C LYS A 76 4.91 -6.46 3.82
N GLN A 77 5.84 -5.72 4.40
CA GLN A 77 6.94 -6.26 5.17
C GLN A 77 7.31 -5.30 6.32
N PRO A 78 7.98 -5.81 7.38
CA PRO A 78 8.60 -4.94 8.37
C PRO A 78 9.60 -4.00 7.70
N ASP A 79 9.69 -2.75 8.15
CA ASP A 79 10.73 -1.82 7.70
C ASP A 79 12.06 -2.14 8.39
N ASP A 80 12.76 -3.12 7.84
CA ASP A 80 14.11 -3.51 8.25
C ASP A 80 15.19 -2.53 7.75
N ALA A 81 14.84 -1.73 6.75
CA ALA A 81 15.68 -0.71 6.19
C ALA A 81 15.56 0.57 7.04
N LYS A 82 16.67 1.06 7.59
CA LYS A 82 16.77 2.42 8.14
C LYS A 82 16.67 3.45 7.00
N ARG A 83 15.50 3.55 6.38
CA ARG A 83 15.27 4.41 5.22
C ARG A 83 15.46 5.87 5.61
N THR A 84 16.03 6.62 4.69
CA THR A 84 16.09 8.07 4.78
C THR A 84 14.73 8.67 4.40
N GLU A 85 14.69 9.98 4.19
CA GLU A 85 13.51 10.67 3.67
C GLU A 85 13.03 10.06 2.34
N PRO A 86 11.70 9.93 2.15
CA PRO A 86 11.13 9.51 0.87
C PRO A 86 11.38 10.56 -0.21
N ASN A 87 11.21 10.17 -1.46
CA ASN A 87 11.39 11.06 -2.59
C ASN A 87 10.13 11.91 -2.82
N TYR A 88 8.96 11.30 -2.67
CA TYR A 88 7.69 11.90 -3.04
C TYR A 88 6.59 11.63 -2.03
N ASP A 89 5.65 12.56 -2.02
CA ASP A 89 4.33 12.44 -1.46
C ASP A 89 3.34 12.13 -2.59
N VAL A 90 2.54 11.07 -2.39
CA VAL A 90 1.53 10.60 -3.35
C VAL A 90 0.16 10.69 -2.70
N MET A 91 -0.73 11.48 -3.30
CA MET A 91 -2.12 11.63 -2.87
C MET A 91 -3.05 10.95 -3.88
N VAL A 92 -3.75 9.91 -3.43
CA VAL A 92 -4.79 9.24 -4.22
C VAL A 92 -6.12 9.93 -3.94
N VAL A 93 -6.64 10.62 -4.96
CA VAL A 93 -7.90 11.37 -4.90
C VAL A 93 -8.99 10.58 -5.61
N TYR A 94 -10.07 10.30 -4.90
CA TYR A 94 -11.21 9.55 -5.41
C TYR A 94 -12.23 10.47 -6.09
N ALA A 95 -13.04 9.92 -7.00
CA ALA A 95 -14.06 10.66 -7.74
C ALA A 95 -15.20 11.15 -6.84
N GLN A 96 -15.54 10.37 -5.82
CA GLN A 96 -16.47 10.78 -4.78
C GLN A 96 -15.75 11.59 -3.70
N GLN A 97 -16.49 12.30 -2.83
CA GLN A 97 -15.94 13.05 -1.69
C GLN A 97 -15.43 12.10 -0.57
N SER A 98 -14.57 11.17 -0.94
CA SER A 98 -13.94 10.20 -0.05
C SER A 98 -12.63 10.76 0.50
N PRO A 99 -12.16 10.27 1.66
CA PRO A 99 -10.85 10.64 2.18
C PRO A 99 -9.74 10.35 1.17
N VAL A 100 -8.78 11.27 1.06
CA VAL A 100 -7.58 11.08 0.25
C VAL A 100 -6.69 10.03 0.90
N HIS A 101 -6.12 9.14 0.10
CA HIS A 101 -5.06 8.25 0.57
C HIS A 101 -3.71 8.94 0.44
N ALA A 102 -3.07 9.21 1.56
CA ALA A 102 -1.76 9.84 1.66
C ALA A 102 -0.67 8.78 1.80
N ILE A 103 0.24 8.75 0.83
CA ILE A 103 1.26 7.72 0.67
C ILE A 103 2.63 8.39 0.51
N ARG A 104 3.63 7.91 1.25
CA ARG A 104 5.04 8.27 1.04
C ARG A 104 5.68 7.28 0.10
N LEU A 105 6.48 7.77 -0.85
CA LEU A 105 7.14 6.97 -1.87
C LEU A 105 8.66 7.15 -1.82
N TRP A 106 9.35 6.03 -1.60
CA TRP A 106 10.75 5.85 -1.94
C TRP A 106 10.82 5.21 -3.32
N LEU A 107 11.12 6.02 -4.33
CA LEU A 107 11.18 5.58 -5.72
C LEU A 107 12.50 4.86 -5.98
N GLY A 108 12.42 3.60 -6.43
CA GLY A 108 13.59 2.84 -6.84
C GLY A 108 14.22 3.35 -8.13
N GLU A 109 15.49 3.02 -8.33
CA GLU A 109 16.15 3.14 -9.64
C GLU A 109 15.60 2.10 -10.62
N GLU A 110 15.97 2.22 -11.90
CA GLU A 110 15.58 1.25 -12.94
C GLU A 110 15.95 -0.19 -12.53
N GLY A 111 14.98 -1.09 -12.60
CA GLY A 111 15.10 -2.49 -12.21
C GLY A 111 15.11 -2.73 -10.70
N GLN A 112 14.99 -1.71 -9.86
CA GLN A 112 14.92 -1.82 -8.40
C GLN A 112 13.49 -1.72 -7.88
N GLU A 113 13.26 -2.19 -6.65
CA GLU A 113 11.96 -2.07 -5.98
C GLU A 113 11.76 -0.64 -5.43
N SER A 114 10.51 -0.17 -5.47
CA SER A 114 10.08 1.04 -4.75
C SER A 114 9.37 0.64 -3.46
N VAL A 115 9.16 1.62 -2.59
CA VAL A 115 8.45 1.39 -1.34
C VAL A 115 7.41 2.46 -1.07
N PHE A 116 6.25 2.00 -0.62
CA PHE A 116 5.19 2.83 -0.09
C PHE A 116 5.07 2.70 1.43
N SER A 117 4.68 3.79 2.07
CA SER A 117 4.11 3.76 3.42
C SER A 117 2.90 4.68 3.50
N TYR A 118 1.97 4.38 4.40
CA TYR A 118 0.93 5.36 4.74
C TYR A 118 1.57 6.54 5.48
N ALA A 119 1.19 7.77 5.11
CA ALA A 119 1.78 8.97 5.73
C ALA A 119 1.37 9.15 7.20
N PHE A 120 0.11 8.83 7.53
CA PHE A 120 -0.52 9.13 8.82
C PHE A 120 -0.86 7.89 9.65
N LYS A 121 -0.13 6.77 9.47
CA LYS A 121 -0.41 5.56 10.24
C LYS A 121 0.29 5.64 11.60
N ASP A 122 -0.50 5.85 12.64
CA ASP A 122 -0.03 6.07 14.02
C ASP A 122 0.75 4.89 14.64
N TRP A 123 0.64 3.66 14.12
CA TRP A 123 1.11 2.45 14.83
C TRP A 123 1.61 1.32 13.93
N GLY A 124 2.57 1.58 13.04
CA GLY A 124 3.29 0.48 12.42
C GLY A 124 4.42 0.91 11.49
N GLU A 125 5.60 0.33 11.73
CA GLU A 125 6.80 0.36 10.87
C GLU A 125 6.62 -0.54 9.63
N ASP A 126 5.38 -0.72 9.18
CA ASP A 126 5.12 -1.58 8.03
C ASP A 126 5.29 -0.77 6.75
N VAL A 127 6.13 -1.28 5.87
CA VAL A 127 6.30 -0.77 4.52
C VAL A 127 5.70 -1.72 3.50
N TYR A 128 5.42 -1.18 2.32
CA TYR A 128 4.77 -1.87 1.22
C TYR A 128 5.69 -1.84 0.03
N VAL A 129 6.36 -2.97 -0.23
CA VAL A 129 7.35 -3.08 -1.31
C VAL A 129 6.66 -3.29 -2.64
N VAL A 130 6.97 -2.42 -3.59
CA VAL A 130 6.51 -2.44 -4.97
C VAL A 130 7.53 -3.20 -5.81
N PRO A 131 7.14 -4.28 -6.51
CA PRO A 131 8.07 -5.00 -7.38
C PRO A 131 8.66 -4.11 -8.48
N SER A 132 9.89 -4.41 -8.92
CA SER A 132 10.63 -3.60 -9.91
C SER A 132 9.85 -3.34 -11.21
N LYS A 133 9.16 -4.36 -11.73
CA LYS A 133 8.29 -4.23 -12.91
C LYS A 133 7.29 -3.06 -12.81
N TYR A 134 6.68 -2.85 -11.64
CA TYR A 134 5.72 -1.76 -11.42
C TYR A 134 6.42 -0.45 -11.04
N THR A 135 7.58 -0.55 -10.38
CA THR A 135 8.46 0.60 -10.11
C THR A 135 8.89 1.27 -11.41
N ASP A 136 9.37 0.51 -12.39
CA ASP A 136 9.85 1.06 -13.66
C ASP A 136 8.75 1.83 -14.39
N ARG A 137 7.52 1.29 -14.43
CA ARG A 137 6.36 1.97 -15.05
C ARG A 137 5.97 3.26 -14.32
N MET A 138 5.99 3.27 -12.98
CA MET A 138 5.75 4.51 -12.22
C MET A 138 6.86 5.54 -12.45
N ARG A 139 8.12 5.08 -12.44
CA ARG A 139 9.29 5.92 -12.65
C ARG A 139 9.25 6.59 -14.02
N GLU A 140 8.91 5.84 -15.05
CA GLU A 140 8.71 6.39 -16.40
C GLU A 140 7.71 7.55 -16.39
N LEU A 141 6.56 7.41 -15.73
CA LEU A 141 5.57 8.49 -15.63
C LEU A 141 6.10 9.71 -14.86
N ILE A 142 6.73 9.50 -13.71
CA ILE A 142 7.25 10.58 -12.86
C ILE A 142 8.35 11.37 -13.60
N LEU A 143 9.26 10.68 -14.29
CA LEU A 143 10.41 11.30 -14.94
C LEU A 143 10.12 11.85 -16.35
N SER A 144 9.12 11.30 -17.05
CA SER A 144 8.76 11.77 -18.40
C SER A 144 7.91 13.04 -18.37
N GLU A 145 6.99 13.15 -17.41
CA GLU A 145 6.08 14.31 -17.27
C GLU A 145 6.63 15.38 -16.29
N GLY A 146 7.73 15.09 -15.60
CA GLY A 146 8.39 16.00 -14.65
C GLY A 146 9.49 16.90 -15.24
N ASN A 147 9.62 16.99 -16.57
CA ASN A 147 10.55 17.88 -17.28
C ASN A 147 9.85 19.10 -17.89
#